data_AF-A0AAW0V187-F1
#
_entry.id   AF-A0AAW0V187-F1
#
_cell.length_a   1.000
_cell.length_b   1.000
_cell.length_c   1.000
_cell.angle_alpha   90.00
_cell.angle_beta   90.00
_cell.angle_gamma   90.00
#
_symmetry.space_group_name_H-M   'P 1'
#
loop_
_entity.id
_entity.type
_entity.pdbx_description
1 polymer ?
#
loop_
_entity_poly.entity_id
_entity_poly.type
_entity_poly.pdbx_seq_one_letter_code
_entity_poly.pdbx_strand_id
1 'polypeptide(L)'
;MVSLVPVVRMMSLHAPRVTLKPCHRALGPGFSTWHKLPITLNRVSSLTILRIHKSDGVLGVRHIAEWHSKRDIRGLTQMESLVVTLSLGVFLLYFMWLREPSDIDEYLNQPIWKRLPGIDPEKAEQMMEVDKSLGLQVDYTELEQYKQEYYAEQFDKLNKEKQERKRHQALLQSVSSNRAMSHNSQTPTKI
;
A
#
# COMPACT_ATOMS: atom_id res chain seq x y z
N MET A 1 19.43 29.56 46.23
CA MET A 1 19.23 28.40 45.32
C MET A 1 19.42 28.92 43.90
N VAL A 2 20.55 28.60 43.28
CA VAL A 2 20.93 29.13 41.95
C VAL A 2 20.52 28.09 40.91
N SER A 3 19.59 28.47 40.02
CA SER A 3 19.08 27.62 38.95
C SER A 3 20.01 27.70 37.74
N LEU A 4 20.63 26.57 37.39
CA LEU A 4 21.45 26.40 36.19
C LEU A 4 20.55 25.89 35.05
N VAL A 5 20.06 26.80 34.22
CA VAL A 5 19.38 26.45 32.96
C VAL A 5 20.45 26.37 31.86
N PRO A 6 20.66 25.21 31.22
CA PRO A 6 21.61 25.12 30.11
C PRO A 6 21.04 25.81 28.87
N VAL A 7 21.76 26.82 28.39
CA VAL A 7 21.50 27.48 27.10
C VAL A 7 22.01 26.56 26.00
N VAL A 8 21.12 25.76 25.41
CA VAL A 8 21.42 24.94 24.24
C VAL A 8 21.41 25.84 23.00
N ARG A 9 22.61 26.13 22.49
CA ARG A 9 22.83 26.91 21.28
C ARG A 9 22.55 26.01 20.08
N MET A 10 21.40 26.17 19.42
CA MET A 10 21.09 25.45 18.19
C MET A 10 22.03 25.88 17.06
N MET A 11 22.82 24.95 16.55
CA MET A 11 23.59 25.13 15.32
C MET A 11 22.70 24.77 14.12
N SER A 12 22.62 25.71 13.16
CA SER A 12 21.90 25.53 11.91
C SER A 12 22.66 24.56 11.01
N LEU A 13 22.10 23.36 10.82
CA LEU A 13 22.61 22.37 9.88
C LEU A 13 22.20 22.78 8.46
N HIS A 14 23.11 23.44 7.76
CA HIS A 14 23.01 23.64 6.31
C HIS A 14 23.18 22.28 5.61
N ALA A 15 22.08 21.68 5.19
CA ALA A 15 22.11 20.50 4.33
C ALA A 15 22.59 20.92 2.91
N PRO A 16 23.62 20.26 2.35
CA PRO A 16 24.07 20.56 0.99
C PRO A 16 23.01 20.15 -0.03
N ARG A 17 22.62 21.09 -0.90
CA ARG A 17 21.75 20.84 -2.07
C ARG A 17 22.46 19.92 -3.05
N VAL A 18 22.11 18.63 -3.02
CA VAL A 18 22.51 17.68 -4.07
C VAL A 18 21.62 17.93 -5.30
N THR A 19 22.19 18.56 -6.32
CA THR A 19 21.54 18.72 -7.62
C THR A 19 21.73 17.43 -8.42
N LEU A 20 20.67 16.63 -8.52
CA LEU A 20 20.64 15.46 -9.40
C LEU A 20 20.66 15.94 -10.86
N LYS A 21 21.73 15.61 -11.59
CA LYS A 21 21.82 15.85 -13.02
C LYS A 21 20.79 14.98 -13.76
N PRO A 22 20.01 15.53 -14.71
CA PRO A 22 19.10 14.74 -15.54
C PRO A 22 19.91 13.88 -16.52
N CYS A 23 19.83 12.56 -16.35
CA CYS A 23 20.30 11.60 -17.35
C CYS A 23 19.33 11.57 -18.53
N HIS A 24 19.58 12.38 -19.56
CA HIS A 24 18.92 12.22 -20.86
C HIS A 24 19.47 10.97 -21.55
N ARG A 25 18.72 9.87 -21.46
CA ARG A 25 18.97 8.66 -22.24
C ARG A 25 18.55 8.95 -23.68
N ALA A 26 19.54 9.08 -24.56
CA ALA A 26 19.34 9.18 -26.00
C ALA A 26 18.64 7.92 -26.52
N LEU A 27 17.36 8.05 -26.88
CA LEU A 27 16.64 7.09 -27.70
C LEU A 27 17.01 7.37 -29.16
N GLY A 28 17.71 6.43 -29.80
CA GLY A 28 18.03 6.52 -31.22
C GLY A 28 16.78 6.36 -32.10
N PRO A 29 16.80 6.92 -33.33
CA PRO A 29 15.70 6.80 -34.27
C PRO A 29 15.86 5.51 -35.07
N GLY A 30 14.86 4.63 -35.02
CA GLY A 30 14.87 3.44 -35.87
C GLY A 30 13.75 2.47 -35.56
N PHE A 31 12.57 2.71 -36.12
CA PHE A 31 11.89 1.82 -37.07
C PHE A 31 10.41 2.19 -37.17
N SER A 32 10.08 2.87 -38.26
CA SER A 32 8.76 2.99 -38.82
C SER A 32 8.38 1.69 -39.52
N THR A 33 7.30 1.04 -39.10
CA THR A 33 6.28 0.47 -40.01
C THR A 33 5.03 0.16 -39.20
N TRP A 34 4.04 1.02 -39.37
CA TRP A 34 2.69 0.84 -38.87
C TRP A 34 1.98 -0.20 -39.73
N HIS A 35 1.91 -1.44 -39.27
CA HIS A 35 0.92 -2.38 -39.77
C HIS A 35 -0.33 -2.33 -38.89
N LYS A 36 -1.40 -1.82 -39.50
CA LYS A 36 -2.79 -1.94 -39.02
C LYS A 36 -3.10 -3.41 -38.76
N LEU A 37 -3.50 -3.74 -37.53
CA LEU A 37 -4.20 -4.99 -37.25
C LEU A 37 -5.65 -4.68 -36.87
N PRO A 38 -6.63 -5.38 -37.47
CA PRO A 38 -8.04 -5.20 -37.18
C PRO A 38 -8.39 -5.74 -35.79
N ILE A 39 -9.21 -4.97 -35.09
CA ILE A 39 -9.81 -5.34 -33.80
C ILE A 39 -10.82 -6.45 -34.06
N THR A 40 -10.44 -7.69 -33.77
CA THR A 40 -11.38 -8.79 -33.57
C THR A 40 -11.47 -9.05 -32.08
N LEU A 41 -12.58 -8.60 -31.49
CA LEU A 41 -13.10 -9.11 -30.21
C LEU A 41 -13.23 -10.63 -30.34
N ASN A 42 -12.35 -11.38 -29.69
CA ASN A 42 -12.64 -12.74 -29.28
C ASN A 42 -11.70 -13.14 -28.14
N ARG A 43 -12.31 -13.23 -26.95
CA ARG A 43 -12.07 -14.27 -25.93
C ARG A 43 -10.62 -14.78 -25.85
N VAL A 44 -9.76 -14.03 -25.18
CA VAL A 44 -8.49 -14.55 -24.69
C VAL A 44 -8.51 -14.50 -23.18
N SER A 45 -8.89 -15.65 -22.61
CA SER A 45 -8.32 -16.15 -21.38
C SER A 45 -6.80 -16.07 -21.48
N SER A 46 -6.20 -15.02 -20.95
CA SER A 46 -4.78 -15.02 -20.62
C SER A 46 -4.61 -14.17 -19.39
N LEU A 47 -5.11 -14.74 -18.28
CA LEU A 47 -4.47 -14.63 -16.99
C LEU A 47 -2.98 -14.93 -17.26
N THR A 48 -2.16 -13.89 -17.42
CA THR A 48 -0.72 -14.02 -17.24
C THR A 48 -0.50 -14.18 -15.75
N ILE A 49 -0.95 -15.35 -15.26
CA ILE A 49 -0.43 -15.99 -14.08
C ILE A 49 1.06 -15.91 -14.27
N LEU A 50 1.70 -15.15 -13.39
CA LEU A 50 3.06 -15.38 -12.98
C LEU A 50 3.21 -16.89 -12.84
N ARG A 51 3.69 -17.53 -13.91
CA ARG A 51 4.11 -18.91 -13.93
C ARG A 51 5.37 -18.89 -13.10
N ILE A 52 5.17 -18.83 -11.78
CA ILE A 52 6.13 -19.24 -10.78
C ILE A 52 6.46 -20.65 -11.22
N HIS A 53 7.57 -20.76 -11.93
CA HIS A 53 8.12 -22.03 -12.32
C HIS A 53 8.18 -22.82 -11.02
N LYS A 54 7.39 -23.90 -10.97
CA LYS A 54 7.47 -24.93 -9.96
C LYS A 54 8.80 -25.61 -10.23
N SER A 55 9.88 -24.91 -9.89
CA SER A 55 11.21 -25.44 -9.96
C SER A 55 11.31 -26.38 -8.79
N ASP A 56 11.23 -27.67 -9.08
CA ASP A 56 11.60 -28.74 -8.19
C ASP A 56 12.81 -28.30 -7.37
N GLY A 57 12.73 -28.44 -6.03
CA GLY A 57 13.52 -27.78 -4.99
C GLY A 57 15.03 -28.02 -4.97
N VAL A 58 15.69 -28.02 -6.13
CA VAL A 58 17.11 -28.27 -6.37
C VAL A 58 17.79 -27.03 -6.98
N LEU A 59 17.09 -25.89 -7.06
CA LEU A 59 17.64 -24.64 -7.61
C LEU A 59 18.38 -23.76 -6.58
N GLY A 60 18.47 -24.17 -5.32
CA GLY A 60 19.23 -23.43 -4.30
C GLY A 60 20.74 -23.70 -4.33
N VAL A 61 21.16 -24.96 -4.49
CA VAL A 61 22.52 -25.35 -4.08
C VAL A 61 23.57 -25.12 -5.17
N ARG A 62 23.22 -25.32 -6.45
CA ARG A 62 24.18 -25.19 -7.57
C ARG A 62 24.59 -23.74 -7.84
N HIS A 63 23.65 -22.80 -7.73
CA HIS A 63 23.94 -21.38 -7.92
C HIS A 63 24.72 -20.79 -6.73
N ILE A 64 24.51 -21.30 -5.52
CA ILE A 64 25.29 -20.91 -4.34
C ILE A 64 26.73 -21.43 -4.46
N ALA A 65 26.93 -22.68 -4.89
CA ALA A 65 28.27 -23.25 -5.09
C ALA A 65 29.07 -22.50 -6.16
N GLU A 66 28.45 -22.13 -7.28
CA GLU A 66 29.10 -21.34 -8.34
C GLU A 66 29.44 -19.92 -7.86
N TRP A 67 28.58 -19.31 -7.04
CA TRP A 67 28.82 -18.01 -6.43
C TRP A 67 29.98 -18.05 -5.41
N HIS A 68 30.11 -19.13 -4.63
CA HIS A 68 31.26 -19.34 -3.75
C HIS A 68 32.55 -19.57 -4.54
N SER A 69 32.51 -20.29 -5.67
CA SER A 69 33.68 -20.52 -6.52
C SER A 69 34.19 -19.23 -7.18
N LYS A 70 33.31 -18.29 -7.54
CA LYS A 70 33.71 -16.96 -8.06
C LYS A 70 34.25 -16.02 -6.99
N ARG A 71 33.92 -16.26 -5.73
CA ARG A 71 34.48 -15.56 -4.56
C ARG A 71 35.49 -16.44 -3.87
N ASP A 72 36.34 -17.12 -4.63
CA ASP A 72 37.53 -17.72 -4.06
C ASP A 72 38.42 -16.54 -3.62
N ILE A 73 38.21 -16.07 -2.38
CA ILE A 73 38.92 -14.95 -1.76
C ILE A 73 40.32 -15.46 -1.43
N ARG A 74 41.13 -15.78 -2.44
CA ARG A 74 42.48 -16.33 -2.32
C ARG A 74 43.51 -15.35 -1.75
N GLY A 75 43.05 -14.26 -1.14
CA GLY A 75 43.88 -13.27 -0.46
C GLY A 75 43.31 -12.79 0.86
N LEU A 76 42.16 -13.32 1.33
CA LEU A 76 41.70 -12.97 2.67
C LEU A 76 42.51 -13.74 3.69
N THR A 77 43.21 -13.00 4.53
CA THR A 77 43.84 -13.60 5.71
C THR A 77 42.75 -14.16 6.63
N GLN A 78 43.02 -15.26 7.33
CA GLN A 78 42.06 -15.86 8.27
C GLN A 78 41.52 -14.83 9.28
N MET A 79 42.35 -13.84 9.61
CA MET A 79 42.00 -12.72 10.48
C MET A 79 40.90 -11.83 9.91
N GLU A 80 40.98 -11.46 8.63
CA GLU A 80 39.96 -10.64 7.97
C GLU A 80 38.60 -11.36 7.91
N SER A 81 38.60 -12.67 7.64
CA SER A 81 37.36 -13.47 7.67
C SER A 81 36.74 -13.51 9.07
N LEU A 82 37.56 -13.60 10.10
CA LEU A 82 37.11 -13.63 11.50
C LEU A 82 36.52 -12.27 11.89
N VAL A 83 37.19 -11.17 11.54
CA VAL A 83 36.70 -9.80 11.78
C VAL A 83 35.37 -9.56 11.09
N VAL A 84 35.24 -9.95 9.81
CA VAL A 84 33.96 -9.80 9.08
C VAL A 84 32.85 -10.61 9.75
N THR A 85 33.13 -11.87 10.11
CA THR A 85 32.14 -12.74 10.75
C THR A 85 31.72 -12.22 12.12
N LEU A 86 32.65 -11.73 12.93
CA LEU A 86 32.34 -11.10 14.22
C LEU A 86 31.54 -9.81 14.04
N SER A 87 31.93 -8.96 13.09
CA SER A 87 31.20 -7.71 12.84
C SER A 87 29.77 -7.96 12.38
N LEU A 88 29.57 -8.95 11.49
CA LEU A 88 28.25 -9.39 11.06
C LEU A 88 27.47 -10.05 12.20
N GLY A 89 28.13 -10.86 13.03
CA GLY A 89 27.52 -11.52 14.19
C GLY A 89 27.05 -10.52 15.25
N VAL A 90 27.87 -9.52 15.59
CA VAL A 90 27.50 -8.44 16.51
C VAL A 90 26.36 -7.61 15.93
N PHE A 91 26.40 -7.33 14.62
CA PHE A 91 25.31 -6.63 13.93
C PHE A 91 24.00 -7.44 14.01
N LEU A 92 24.02 -8.73 13.65
CA LEU A 92 22.85 -9.61 13.75
C LEU A 92 22.32 -9.72 15.19
N LEU A 93 23.22 -9.87 16.17
CA LEU A 93 22.85 -9.94 17.58
C LEU A 93 22.22 -8.62 18.05
N TYR A 94 22.75 -7.48 17.62
CA TYR A 94 22.15 -6.17 17.86
C TYR A 94 20.75 -6.11 17.27
N PHE A 95 20.56 -6.52 16.02
CA PHE A 95 19.24 -6.52 15.36
C PHE A 95 18.23 -7.49 15.98
N MET A 96 18.69 -8.63 16.51
CA MET A 96 17.81 -9.65 17.09
C MET A 96 17.45 -9.36 18.55
N TRP A 97 18.36 -8.78 19.33
CA TRP A 97 18.21 -8.75 20.80
C TRP A 97 18.29 -7.36 21.43
N LEU A 98 19.15 -6.47 20.92
CA LEU A 98 19.29 -5.10 21.46
C LEU A 98 18.47 -4.07 20.68
N ARG A 99 17.88 -4.47 19.55
CA ARG A 99 16.99 -3.61 18.81
C ARG A 99 15.73 -3.41 19.65
N GLU A 100 15.51 -2.18 20.06
CA GLU A 100 14.21 -1.77 20.61
C GLU A 100 13.12 -2.22 19.64
N PRO A 101 11.96 -2.71 20.14
CA PRO A 101 10.85 -3.11 19.28
C PRO A 101 10.63 -1.99 18.27
N SER A 102 10.81 -2.31 16.99
CA SER A 102 10.70 -1.29 15.96
C SER A 102 9.26 -0.79 15.98
N ASP A 103 9.01 0.47 15.63
CA ASP A 103 7.64 0.97 15.43
C ASP A 103 6.81 0.03 14.52
N ILE A 104 7.48 -0.70 13.63
CA ILE A 104 6.91 -1.74 12.76
C ILE A 104 6.40 -2.94 13.58
N ASP A 105 7.15 -3.40 14.58
CA ASP A 105 6.75 -4.52 15.43
C ASP A 105 5.56 -4.12 16.31
N GLU A 106 5.56 -2.90 16.85
CA GLU A 106 4.42 -2.35 17.58
C GLU A 106 3.19 -2.23 16.66
N TYR A 107 3.37 -1.72 15.43
CA TYR A 107 2.31 -1.65 14.43
C TYR A 107 1.79 -3.03 14.02
N LEU A 108 2.66 -4.04 13.87
CA LEU A 108 2.27 -5.40 13.51
C LEU A 108 1.51 -6.11 14.64
N ASN A 109 1.82 -5.79 15.90
CA ASN A 109 1.09 -6.29 17.06
C ASN A 109 -0.30 -5.67 17.23
N GLN A 110 -0.61 -4.58 16.51
CA GLN A 110 -1.96 -4.02 16.53
C GLN A 110 -2.93 -4.89 15.73
N PRO A 111 -4.20 -4.95 16.13
CA PRO A 111 -5.23 -5.64 15.37
C PRO A 111 -5.40 -5.04 13.96
N ILE A 112 -5.80 -5.87 13.01
CA ILE A 112 -5.84 -5.55 11.58
C ILE A 112 -6.73 -4.33 11.27
N TRP A 113 -7.85 -4.15 11.98
CA TRP A 113 -8.74 -3.01 11.79
C TRP A 113 -8.14 -1.68 12.24
N LYS A 114 -7.21 -1.68 13.21
CA LYS A 114 -6.42 -0.49 13.58
C LYS A 114 -5.37 -0.17 12.52
N ARG A 115 -4.78 -1.20 11.91
CA ARG A 115 -3.80 -1.05 10.81
C ARG A 115 -4.45 -0.55 9.51
N LEU A 116 -5.63 -1.04 9.17
CA LEU A 116 -6.37 -0.78 7.94
C LEU A 116 -7.79 -0.27 8.25
N PRO A 117 -7.97 1.06 8.41
CA PRO A 117 -9.29 1.62 8.69
C PRO A 117 -10.25 1.39 7.51
N GLY A 118 -11.50 1.04 7.83
CA GLY A 118 -12.55 0.79 6.85
C GLY A 118 -12.53 -0.61 6.20
N ILE A 119 -11.69 -1.53 6.67
CA ILE A 119 -11.78 -2.93 6.29
C ILE A 119 -13.16 -3.51 6.68
N ASP A 120 -13.68 -4.43 5.87
CA ASP A 120 -14.91 -5.14 6.21
C ASP A 120 -14.68 -6.00 7.47
N PRO A 121 -15.50 -5.90 8.52
CA PRO A 121 -15.33 -6.70 9.73
C PRO A 121 -15.25 -8.21 9.47
N GLU A 122 -15.96 -8.74 8.47
CA GLU A 122 -15.91 -10.17 8.15
C GLU A 122 -14.53 -10.57 7.59
N LYS A 123 -13.92 -9.69 6.78
CA LYS A 123 -12.56 -9.92 6.27
C LYS A 123 -11.51 -9.73 7.35
N ALA A 124 -11.71 -8.77 8.24
CA ALA A 124 -10.84 -8.58 9.39
C ALA A 124 -10.83 -9.85 10.27
N GLU A 125 -12.00 -10.43 10.54
CA GLU A 125 -12.15 -11.68 11.29
C GLU A 125 -11.44 -12.86 10.60
N GLN A 126 -11.60 -13.01 9.27
CA GLN A 126 -10.87 -14.04 8.51
C GLN A 126 -9.35 -13.88 8.61
N MET A 127 -8.85 -12.65 8.52
CA MET A 127 -7.42 -12.38 8.64
C MET A 127 -6.91 -12.62 10.08
N MET A 128 -7.69 -12.30 11.10
CA MET A 128 -7.37 -12.62 12.49
C MET A 128 -7.29 -14.13 12.74
N GLU A 129 -8.13 -14.92 12.07
CA GLU A 129 -8.09 -16.37 12.17
C GLU A 129 -6.78 -16.93 11.57
N VAL A 130 -6.31 -16.34 10.48
CA VAL A 130 -4.98 -16.65 9.91
C VAL A 130 -3.86 -16.24 10.87
N ASP A 131 -3.90 -15.05 11.46
CA ASP A 131 -2.89 -14.60 12.43
C ASP A 131 -2.84 -15.53 13.65
N LYS A 132 -4.01 -15.97 14.14
CA LYS A 132 -4.13 -16.97 15.21
C LYS A 132 -3.51 -18.31 14.80
N SER A 133 -3.69 -18.74 13.56
CA SER A 133 -3.08 -19.98 13.04
C SER A 133 -1.55 -19.91 12.96
N LEU A 134 -0.99 -18.71 12.83
CA LEU A 134 0.45 -18.45 12.85
C LEU A 134 1.01 -18.32 14.28
N GLY A 135 0.17 -18.45 15.30
CA GLY A 135 0.57 -18.35 16.71
C GLY A 135 0.72 -16.92 17.23
N LEU A 136 0.23 -15.92 16.49
CA LEU A 136 0.16 -14.55 16.98
C LEU A 136 -0.96 -14.44 18.04
N GLN A 137 -0.69 -13.68 19.10
CA GLN A 137 -1.73 -13.34 20.07
C GLN A 137 -2.66 -12.30 19.46
N VAL A 138 -3.94 -12.63 19.33
CA VAL A 138 -4.96 -11.76 18.76
C VAL A 138 -6.04 -11.51 19.81
N ASP A 139 -6.29 -10.23 20.10
CA ASP A 139 -7.36 -9.80 20.99
C ASP A 139 -8.67 -9.66 20.20
N TYR A 140 -9.73 -10.35 20.63
CA TYR A 140 -11.05 -10.32 20.01
C TYR A 140 -12.05 -9.39 20.73
N THR A 141 -11.68 -8.84 21.89
CA THR A 141 -12.62 -8.07 22.74
C THR A 141 -13.12 -6.79 22.07
N GLU A 142 -12.24 -6.09 21.36
CA GLU A 142 -12.58 -4.85 20.64
C GLU A 142 -13.24 -5.11 19.27
N LEU A 143 -13.27 -6.35 18.78
CA LEU A 143 -13.78 -6.67 17.45
C LEU A 143 -15.30 -6.42 17.34
N GLU A 144 -16.06 -6.72 18.40
CA GLU A 144 -17.51 -6.48 18.42
C GLU A 144 -17.84 -4.99 18.39
N GLN A 145 -17.07 -4.17 19.11
CA GLN A 145 -17.21 -2.72 19.08
C GLN A 145 -16.93 -2.17 17.68
N TYR A 146 -15.85 -2.64 17.06
CA TYR A 146 -15.53 -2.28 15.67
C TYR A 146 -16.65 -2.67 14.68
N LYS A 147 -17.22 -3.87 14.81
CA LYS A 147 -18.37 -4.31 14.00
C LYS A 147 -19.53 -3.33 14.13
N GLN A 148 -19.89 -2.95 15.35
CA GLN A 148 -21.00 -2.02 15.61
C GLN A 148 -20.76 -0.64 14.99
N GLU A 149 -19.56 -0.07 15.21
CA GLU A 149 -19.18 1.24 14.65
C GLU A 149 -19.18 1.23 13.12
N TYR A 150 -18.62 0.18 12.52
CA TYR A 150 -18.57 0.03 11.06
C TYR A 150 -19.98 0.01 10.44
N TYR A 151 -20.88 -0.80 10.98
CA TYR A 151 -22.25 -0.89 10.44
C TYR A 151 -23.07 0.37 10.71
N ALA A 152 -22.86 1.05 11.84
CA ALA A 152 -23.47 2.33 12.13
C ALA A 152 -23.07 3.39 11.08
N GLU A 153 -21.77 3.50 10.78
CA GLU A 153 -21.29 4.41 9.74
C GLU A 153 -21.86 4.10 8.35
N GLN A 154 -21.94 2.80 7.99
CA GLN A 154 -22.51 2.39 6.71
C GLN A 154 -23.99 2.74 6.61
N PHE A 155 -24.73 2.56 7.71
CA PHE A 155 -26.14 2.91 7.78
C PHE A 155 -26.37 4.43 7.63
N ASP A 156 -25.54 5.24 8.28
CA ASP A 156 -25.59 6.70 8.17
C ASP A 156 -25.27 7.19 6.76
N LYS A 157 -24.23 6.62 6.13
CA LYS A 157 -23.89 6.89 4.72
C LYS A 157 -25.06 6.57 3.80
N LEU A 158 -25.70 5.42 3.99
CA LEU A 158 -26.86 4.99 3.20
C LEU A 158 -28.07 5.92 3.39
N ASN A 159 -28.34 6.37 4.62
CA ASN A 159 -29.46 7.28 4.91
C ASN A 159 -29.23 8.66 4.31
N LYS A 160 -28.01 9.17 4.40
CA LYS A 160 -27.61 10.43 3.76
C LYS A 160 -27.78 10.36 2.25
N GLU A 161 -27.31 9.29 1.61
CA GLU A 161 -27.47 9.09 0.17
C GLU A 161 -28.95 8.99 -0.24
N LYS A 162 -29.78 8.26 0.53
CA LYS A 162 -31.23 8.20 0.29
C LYS A 162 -31.88 9.58 0.40
N GLN A 163 -31.47 10.39 1.37
CA GLN A 163 -31.99 11.75 1.53
C GLN A 163 -31.58 12.66 0.35
N GLU A 164 -30.34 12.56 -0.10
CA GLU A 164 -29.84 13.28 -1.27
C GLU A 164 -30.59 12.88 -2.55
N ARG A 165 -30.84 11.58 -2.75
CA ARG A 165 -31.66 11.07 -3.87
C ARG A 165 -33.09 11.62 -3.84
N LYS A 166 -33.73 11.67 -2.65
CA LYS A 166 -35.07 12.27 -2.49
C LYS A 166 -35.07 13.76 -2.83
N ARG A 167 -34.06 14.51 -2.37
CA ARG A 167 -33.91 15.94 -2.71
C ARG A 167 -33.73 16.14 -4.21
N HIS A 168 -32.87 15.35 -4.84
CA HIS A 168 -32.64 15.40 -6.28
C HIS A 168 -33.93 15.08 -7.07
N GLN A 169 -34.68 14.08 -6.64
CA GLN A 169 -35.97 13.73 -7.27
C GLN A 169 -37.00 14.86 -7.14
N ALA A 170 -37.10 15.49 -5.96
CA ALA A 170 -37.99 16.63 -5.74
C ALA A 170 -37.62 17.85 -6.62
N LEU A 171 -36.32 18.11 -6.81
CA LEU A 171 -35.84 19.17 -7.70
C LEU A 171 -36.21 18.87 -9.16
N LEU A 172 -36.04 17.63 -9.63
CA LEU A 172 -36.44 17.26 -10.98
C LEU A 172 -37.95 17.41 -11.20
N GLN A 173 -38.76 17.06 -10.19
CA GLN A 173 -40.21 17.23 -10.24
C GLN A 173 -40.59 18.72 -10.31
N SER A 174 -39.98 19.60 -9.50
CA SER A 174 -40.28 21.03 -9.54
C SER A 174 -39.87 21.68 -10.87
N VAL A 175 -38.72 21.31 -11.43
CA VAL A 175 -38.27 21.78 -12.75
C VAL A 175 -39.23 21.32 -13.85
N SER A 176 -39.69 20.07 -13.81
CA SER A 176 -40.65 19.54 -14.78
C SER A 176 -42.01 20.25 -14.72
N SER A 177 -42.50 20.56 -13.52
CA SER A 177 -43.76 21.28 -13.30
C SER A 177 -43.68 22.73 -13.83
N ASN A 178 -42.58 23.44 -13.54
CA ASN A 178 -42.36 24.79 -14.05
C ASN A 178 -42.30 24.84 -15.59
N ARG A 179 -41.69 23.81 -16.21
CA ARG A 179 -41.64 23.69 -17.67
C ARG A 179 -43.03 23.45 -18.27
N ALA A 180 -43.87 22.64 -17.64
CA ALA A 180 -45.25 22.41 -18.10
C ALA A 180 -46.10 23.69 -18.03
N MET A 181 -45.94 24.49 -16.96
CA MET A 181 -46.65 25.78 -16.83
C MET A 181 -46.20 26.80 -17.88
N SER A 182 -44.91 26.84 -18.23
CA SER A 182 -44.39 27.75 -19.26
C SER A 182 -44.92 27.45 -20.67
N HIS A 183 -45.32 26.22 -20.98
CA HIS A 183 -45.86 25.89 -22.31
C HIS A 183 -47.33 26.28 -22.49
N ASN A 184 -48.09 26.46 -21.41
CA ASN A 184 -49.54 26.74 -21.49
C ASN A 184 -49.85 28.24 -21.69
N SER A 185 -48.88 29.14 -21.54
CA SER A 185 -49.05 30.59 -21.74
C SER A 185 -48.83 31.04 -23.19
N GLN A 186 -48.40 30.16 -24.09
CA GLN A 186 -48.32 30.41 -25.54
C GLN A 186 -49.56 29.87 -26.26
N THR A 187 -50.76 30.26 -25.83
CA THR A 187 -51.92 30.14 -26.72
C THR A 187 -51.86 31.29 -27.72
N PRO A 188 -51.73 31.02 -29.04
CA PRO A 188 -51.69 32.07 -30.03
C PRO A 188 -53.04 32.80 -30.04
N THR A 189 -53.02 34.09 -29.73
CA THR A 189 -54.12 35.00 -29.98
C THR A 189 -54.41 34.97 -31.47
N LYS A 190 -55.48 34.30 -31.89
CA LYS A 190 -55.97 34.37 -33.27
C LYS A 190 -56.46 35.81 -33.50
N ILE A 191 -55.75 36.53 -34.39
CA ILE A 191 -56.17 37.81 -34.97
C ILE A 191 -57.02 37.51 -36.20
#